data_AF-A0A7V4LD12-F1
#
_entry.id   AF-A0A7V4LD12-F1
#
_cell.length_a   1.000
_cell.length_b   1.000
_cell.length_c   1.000
_cell.angle_alpha   90.00
_cell.angle_beta   90.00
_cell.angle_gamma   90.00
#
_symmetry.space_group_name_H-M   'P 1'
#
loop_
_entity.id
_entity.type
_entity.pdbx_description
1 polymer ?
#
loop_
_entity_poly.entity_id
_entity_poly.type
_entity_poly.pdbx_seq_one_letter_code
_entity_poly.pdbx_strand_id
1 'polypeptide(L)' 'MTDAQARGGRQGAVLVVGGGIAGMQAALDLADSGFYVYLTENSAGIGGVMAQLDKTFPTNDCSM' A
#
# COMPACT_ATOMS: atom_id res chain seq x y z
N MET A 1 17.25 0.98 -1.08
CA MET A 1 16.55 1.62 0.05
C MET A 1 15.06 1.34 -0.14
N THR A 2 14.44 0.30 0.40
CA THR A 2 14.73 -0.56 1.54
C THR A 2 14.71 -2.03 1.10
N ASP A 3 15.88 -2.66 1.11
CA ASP A 3 16.00 -4.10 1.25
C ASP A 3 15.57 -4.45 2.68
N ALA A 4 14.27 -4.62 2.90
CA ALA A 4 13.74 -5.21 4.12
C ALA A 4 14.16 -6.69 4.12
N GLN A 5 15.07 -6.99 5.03
CA GLN A 5 15.88 -8.18 5.06
C GLN A 5 15.04 -9.48 5.12
N ALA A 6 15.41 -10.41 4.24
CA ALA A 6 15.69 -11.83 4.50
C ALA A 6 14.90 -12.54 5.61
N ARG A 7 14.36 -13.73 5.28
CA ARG A 7 14.78 -15.02 5.91
C ARG A 7 14.02 -16.20 5.31
N GLY A 8 14.75 -17.30 5.13
CA GLY A 8 14.23 -18.55 4.60
C GLY A 8 12.97 -19.03 5.32
N GLY A 9 12.01 -19.47 4.51
CA GLY A 9 10.81 -20.19 4.93
C GLY A 9 9.62 -19.31 5.27
N ARG A 10 8.87 -18.83 4.27
CA ARG A 10 7.41 -18.66 4.37
C ARG A 10 6.73 -18.41 3.01
N GLN A 11 5.42 -18.68 3.00
CA GLN A 11 4.64 -19.21 1.88
C GLN A 11 4.09 -18.10 0.96
N GLY A 12 4.41 -18.13 -0.34
CA GLY A 12 3.69 -17.38 -1.38
C GLY A 12 4.06 -15.90 -1.53
N ALA A 13 3.96 -15.42 -2.78
CA ALA A 13 4.11 -14.02 -3.15
C ALA A 13 2.78 -13.49 -3.72
N VAL A 14 2.42 -12.25 -3.37
CA VAL A 14 1.17 -11.60 -3.78
C VAL A 14 1.47 -10.30 -4.51
N LEU A 15 0.78 -10.05 -5.62
CA LEU A 15 0.85 -8.79 -6.37
C LEU A 15 -0.46 -8.02 -6.15
N VAL A 16 -0.35 -6.83 -5.58
CA VAL A 16 -1.42 -5.86 -5.40
C VAL A 16 -1.32 -4.80 -6.50
N VAL A 17 -2.37 -4.69 -7.31
CA VAL A 17 -2.46 -3.72 -8.42
C VAL A 17 -3.38 -2.57 -7.99
N GLY A 18 -2.82 -1.37 -7.91
CA GLY A 18 -3.52 -0.14 -7.54
C GLY A 18 -3.13 0.38 -6.14
N GLY A 19 -2.29 1.42 -6.10
CA GLY A 19 -1.83 2.10 -4.89
C GLY A 19 -2.82 3.11 -4.30
N GLY A 20 -4.12 2.80 -4.28
CA GLY A 20 -5.10 3.57 -3.52
C GLY A 20 -5.06 3.22 -2.03
N ILE A 21 -5.88 3.91 -1.22
CA ILE A 21 -6.02 3.63 0.23
C ILE A 21 -6.33 2.14 0.51
N ALA A 22 -7.20 1.53 -0.30
CA ALA A 22 -7.56 0.13 -0.17
C ALA A 22 -6.41 -0.83 -0.54
N GLY A 23 -5.65 -0.51 -1.59
CA GLY A 23 -4.51 -1.32 -2.02
C GLY A 23 -3.34 -1.25 -1.06
N MET A 24 -3.08 -0.06 -0.49
CA MET A 24 -2.09 0.10 0.56
C MET A 24 -2.46 -0.68 1.82
N GLN A 25 -3.72 -0.60 2.28
CA GLN A 25 -4.17 -1.36 3.44
C GLN A 25 -4.07 -2.87 3.21
N ALA A 26 -4.54 -3.35 2.05
CA ALA A 26 -4.44 -4.76 1.70
C ALA A 26 -2.98 -5.25 1.63
N ALA A 27 -2.07 -4.42 1.10
CA ALA A 27 -0.65 -4.74 1.05
C ALA A 27 -0.02 -4.82 2.46
N LEU A 28 -0.41 -3.93 3.37
CA LEU A 28 0.02 -3.96 4.77
C LEU A 28 -0.49 -5.21 5.49
N ASP A 29 -1.78 -5.52 5.37
CA ASP A 29 -2.39 -6.69 6.01
C ASP A 29 -1.73 -8.01 5.53
N LEU A 30 -1.40 -8.10 4.24
CA LEU A 30 -0.71 -9.24 3.66
C LEU A 30 0.77 -9.32 4.08
N ALA A 31 1.44 -8.18 4.20
CA ALA A 31 2.82 -8.12 4.70
C ALA A 31 2.90 -8.53 6.18
N ASP A 32 1.96 -8.06 7.01
CA ASP A 32 1.82 -8.44 8.42
C ASP A 32 1.47 -9.93 8.59
N SER A 33 0.72 -10.49 7.64
CA SER A 33 0.44 -11.92 7.56
C SER A 33 1.66 -12.77 7.14
N GLY A 34 2.77 -12.13 6.77
CA GLY A 34 4.04 -12.78 6.45
C GLY A 34 4.20 -13.18 4.98
N PHE A 35 3.38 -12.63 4.08
CA PHE A 35 3.53 -12.79 2.63
C PHE A 35 4.50 -11.77 2.05
N TYR A 36 5.14 -12.14 0.94
CA TYR A 36 5.92 -11.18 0.16
C TYR A 36 4.99 -10.43 -0.81
N VAL A 37 4.83 -9.12 -0.60
CA VAL A 37 3.86 -8.29 -1.33
C VAL A 37 4.55 -7.37 -2.32
N TYR A 38 4.15 -7.43 -3.57
CA TYR A 38 4.47 -6.46 -4.61
C TYR A 38 3.31 -5.49 -4.75
N LEU A 39 3.54 -4.19 -4.64
CA LEU A 39 2.54 -3.15 -4.90
C LEU A 39 2.90 -2.44 -6.20
N THR A 40 2.01 -2.50 -7.21
CA THR A 40 2.19 -1.79 -8.47
C THR A 40 1.09 -0.76 -8.65
N GLU A 41 1.47 0.43 -9.09
CA GLU A 41 0.56 1.56 -9.37
C GLU A 41 0.93 2.13 -10.74
N ASN A 42 -0.04 2.70 -11.46
CA ASN A 42 0.13 3.18 -12.84
C ASN A 42 0.60 4.65 -12.88
N SER A 43 0.08 5.46 -11.97
CA SER A 43 0.48 6.85 -11.76
C SER A 43 1.88 6.96 -11.12
N ALA A 44 2.40 8.18 -11.08
CA ALA A 44 3.66 8.48 -10.42
C ALA A 44 3.51 8.62 -8.88
N GLY A 45 2.27 8.58 -8.36
CA GLY A 45 1.95 8.89 -6.97
C GLY A 45 0.96 7.90 -6.37
N ILE A 46 1.29 7.43 -5.16
CA ILE A 46 0.47 6.53 -4.35
C ILE A 46 -0.58 7.37 -3.58
N GLY A 47 -1.77 6.84 -3.37
CA GLY A 47 -2.88 7.48 -2.65
C GLY A 47 -4.19 7.52 -3.45
N GLY A 48 -4.15 7.25 -4.76
CA GLY A 48 -5.33 7.16 -5.61
C GLY A 48 -6.19 8.44 -5.56
N VAL A 49 -7.51 8.28 -5.49
CA VAL A 49 -8.45 9.42 -5.40
C VAL A 49 -8.27 10.20 -4.09
N MET A 50 -7.83 9.56 -3.01
CA MET A 50 -7.61 10.21 -1.71
C MET A 50 -6.52 11.27 -1.78
N ALA A 51 -5.46 11.04 -2.56
CA ALA A 51 -4.40 12.04 -2.78
C ALA A 51 -4.86 13.25 -3.63
N GLN A 52 -6.00 13.13 -4.34
CA GLN A 52 -6.59 14.24 -5.10
C GLN A 52 -7.62 15.03 -4.30
N LEU A 53 -8.07 14.50 -3.15
CA LEU A 53 -8.95 15.21 -2.25
C LEU A 53 -8.10 16.16 -1.41
N ASP A 54 -8.56 17.40 -1.24
CA ASP A 54 -7.83 18.41 -0.45
C ASP A 54 -8.18 18.31 1.04
N LYS A 55 -9.36 17.75 1.34
CA LYS A 55 -9.92 17.59 2.69
C LYS A 55 -10.73 16.31 2.80
N THR A 56 -10.54 15.57 3.89
CA THR A 56 -11.38 14.42 4.25
C THR A 56 -12.41 14.83 5.30
N PHE A 57 -13.70 14.78 4.94
CA PHE A 57 -14.78 14.94 5.91
C PHE A 57 -14.82 13.70 6.82
N PRO A 58 -15.10 13.80 8.13
CA PRO A 58 -15.61 14.95 8.89
C PRO A 58 -14.55 15.75 9.69
N THR A 59 -13.30 15.29 9.74
CA THR A 59 -12.22 15.92 10.54
C THR A 59 -11.54 17.10 9.84
N ASN A 60 -11.73 17.26 8.53
CA ASN A 60 -11.09 18.32 7.73
C ASN A 60 -9.55 18.25 7.77
N ASP A 61 -9.02 17.05 7.98
CA ASP A 61 -7.60 16.77 7.91
C ASP A 61 -7.09 16.87 6.48
N CYS A 62 -5.86 17.35 6.34
CA CYS A 62 -5.15 17.37 5.07
C CYS A 62 -4.90 15.93 4.61
N SER A 63 -5.24 15.66 3.36
CA SER A 63 -5.17 14.31 2.76
C SER A 63 -3.74 13.91 2.35
N MET A 64 -2.77 14.81 2.52
CA MET A 64 -1.34 14.64 2.27
C MET A 64 -0.51 15.21 3.42
#